data_AF-A0AAU7DA96-F1
#
_entry.id   AF-A0AAU7DA96-F1
#
_cell.length_a   1.000
_cell.length_b   1.000
_cell.length_c   1.000
_cell.angle_alpha   90.00
_cell.angle_beta   90.00
_cell.angle_gamma   90.00
#
_symmetry.space_group_name_H-M   'P 1'
#
loop_
_entity.id
_entity.type
_entity.pdbx_description
1 polymer ?
#
loop_
_entity_poly.entity_id
_entity_poly.type
_entity_poly.pdbx_seq_one_letter_code
_entity_poly.pdbx_strand_id
1 'polypeptide(L)'
;MKRKDRPDGLQLITANSLPVLDALDKIGLLGKVQIVTTDLFQELIPIIEEGKVLASIYQRPYTQGKVAYENLLAHLLKQGNLRLTLRLAPTSFFAVTFRRSPIER
;
A
#
# COMPACT_ATOMS: atom_id res chain seq x y z
N MET A 1 13.38 29.40 0.52
CA MET A 1 12.64 28.25 -0.06
C MET A 1 11.38 28.81 -0.71
N LYS A 2 11.17 28.66 -2.03
CA LYS A 2 9.89 29.09 -2.65
C LYS A 2 8.77 28.19 -2.11
N ARG A 3 7.70 28.80 -1.58
CA ARG A 3 6.52 28.08 -1.09
C ARG A 3 5.82 27.44 -2.30
N LYS A 4 5.74 26.11 -2.34
CA LYS A 4 4.93 25.39 -3.33
C LYS A 4 3.46 25.48 -2.92
N ASP A 5 2.58 25.49 -3.92
CA ASP A 5 1.13 25.45 -3.79
C ASP A 5 0.60 24.04 -3.47
N ARG A 6 1.48 23.02 -3.46
CA ARG A 6 1.16 21.61 -3.24
C ARG A 6 2.30 20.86 -2.54
N PRO A 7 2.00 19.73 -1.86
CA PRO A 7 3.02 18.85 -1.30
C PRO A 7 3.83 18.13 -2.39
N ASP A 8 5.04 17.72 -2.04
CA ASP A 8 5.89 16.89 -2.92
C ASP A 8 5.51 15.41 -2.85
N GLY A 9 4.95 14.95 -1.73
CA GLY A 9 4.49 13.59 -1.57
C GLY A 9 3.36 13.43 -0.56
N LEU A 10 2.62 12.33 -0.69
CA LEU A 10 1.50 11.93 0.15
C LEU A 10 1.62 10.45 0.51
N GLN A 11 1.45 10.14 1.79
CA GLN A 11 1.28 8.77 2.26
C GLN A 11 -0.20 8.51 2.57
N LEU A 12 -0.79 7.54 1.88
CA LEU A 12 -2.19 7.16 2.03
C LEU A 12 -2.27 5.94 2.94
N ILE A 13 -2.75 6.15 4.17
CA ILE A 13 -2.89 5.13 5.22
C ILE A 13 -4.38 4.76 5.34
N THR A 14 -4.92 4.19 4.27
CA THR A 14 -6.32 3.78 4.16
C THR A 14 -6.38 2.36 3.56
N ALA A 15 -7.49 1.67 3.78
CA ALA A 15 -7.75 0.37 3.18
C ALA A 15 -8.18 0.48 1.70
N ASN A 16 -8.58 1.68 1.26
CA ASN A 16 -8.91 1.98 -0.13
C ASN A 16 -8.45 3.40 -0.50
N SER A 17 -7.47 3.46 -1.38
CA SER A 17 -6.81 4.67 -1.87
C SER A 17 -7.47 5.25 -3.11
N LEU A 18 -8.34 4.51 -3.82
CA LEU A 18 -8.97 4.98 -5.07
C LEU A 18 -9.70 6.32 -4.93
N PRO A 19 -10.51 6.58 -3.87
CA PRO A 19 -11.20 7.86 -3.76
C PRO A 19 -10.25 9.05 -3.63
N VAL A 20 -9.09 8.85 -2.99
CA VAL A 20 -8.07 9.89 -2.85
C VAL A 20 -7.37 10.11 -4.19
N LEU A 21 -7.07 9.04 -4.91
CA LEU A 21 -6.47 9.12 -6.25
C LEU A 21 -7.40 9.82 -7.25
N ASP A 22 -8.69 9.52 -7.23
CA ASP A 22 -9.72 10.21 -8.03
C ASP A 22 -9.83 11.70 -7.65
N ALA A 23 -9.82 12.04 -6.36
CA ALA A 23 -9.80 13.43 -5.93
C ALA A 23 -8.55 14.17 -6.42
N LEU A 24 -7.37 13.53 -6.36
CA LEU A 24 -6.11 14.08 -6.87
C LEU A 24 -6.14 14.26 -8.39
N ASP A 25 -6.77 13.35 -9.13
CA ASP A 25 -6.93 13.45 -10.58
C ASP A 25 -7.82 14.63 -10.97
N LYS A 26 -8.97 14.78 -10.29
CA LYS A 26 -9.92 15.89 -10.48
C LYS A 26 -9.31 17.27 -10.24
N ILE A 27 -8.33 17.39 -9.35
CA ILE A 27 -7.59 18.64 -9.10
C ILE A 27 -6.27 18.73 -9.88
N GLY A 28 -6.01 17.78 -10.79
CA GLY A 28 -4.83 17.76 -11.66
C GLY A 28 -3.50 17.58 -10.92
N LEU A 29 -3.50 16.90 -9.77
CA LEU A 29 -2.32 16.62 -8.95
C LEU A 29 -1.85 15.16 -9.03
N LEU A 30 -2.65 14.24 -9.56
CA LEU A 30 -2.23 12.86 -9.80
C LEU A 30 -1.05 12.81 -10.77
N GLY A 31 -0.01 12.03 -10.45
CA GLY A 31 1.26 11.99 -11.20
C GLY A 31 2.18 13.19 -10.97
N LYS A 32 1.71 14.28 -10.34
CA LYS A 32 2.55 15.42 -9.96
C LYS A 32 3.09 15.30 -8.53
N VAL A 33 2.34 14.65 -7.65
CA VAL A 33 2.69 14.37 -6.24
C VAL A 33 3.14 12.92 -6.12
N GLN A 34 4.20 12.64 -5.37
CA GLN A 34 4.64 11.26 -5.13
C GLN A 34 3.71 10.57 -4.13
N ILE A 35 3.16 9.41 -4.49
CA ILE A 35 2.15 8.74 -3.66
C ILE A 35 2.68 7.40 -3.16
N VAL A 36 2.60 7.18 -1.85
CA VAL A 36 2.83 5.87 -1.22
C VAL A 36 1.54 5.40 -0.56
N THR A 37 1.10 4.17 -0.80
CA THR A 37 -0.11 3.61 -0.18
C THR A 37 0.20 2.43 0.74
N THR A 38 -0.78 1.98 1.51
CA THR A 38 -0.70 0.79 2.38
C THR A 38 -1.63 -0.35 1.96
N ASP A 39 -2.33 -0.17 0.84
CA ASP A 39 -3.30 -1.10 0.29
C ASP A 39 -2.81 -1.62 -1.06
N LEU A 40 -2.99 -2.91 -1.32
CA LEU A 40 -2.68 -3.51 -2.62
C LEU A 40 -3.87 -4.39 -3.03
N PHE A 41 -4.54 -3.97 -4.09
CA PHE A 41 -5.70 -4.62 -4.72
C PHE A 41 -5.61 -4.45 -6.23
N GLN A 42 -6.41 -5.22 -6.97
CA GLN A 42 -6.26 -5.35 -8.43
C GLN A 42 -6.37 -4.02 -9.17
N GLU A 43 -7.31 -3.17 -8.76
CA GLU A 43 -7.59 -1.87 -9.36
C GLU A 43 -6.47 -0.85 -9.13
N LEU A 44 -5.58 -1.07 -8.15
CA LEU A 44 -4.42 -0.21 -7.92
C LEU A 44 -3.24 -0.56 -8.83
N ILE A 45 -3.17 -1.80 -9.34
CA ILE A 45 -2.03 -2.29 -10.13
C ILE A 45 -1.78 -1.42 -11.36
N PRO A 46 -2.77 -1.08 -12.22
CA PRO A 46 -2.53 -0.24 -13.39
C PRO A 46 -2.02 1.16 -13.02
N ILE A 47 -2.51 1.72 -11.92
CA ILE A 47 -2.11 3.06 -11.44
C ILE A 47 -0.64 3.06 -10.97
N ILE A 48 -0.21 1.95 -10.36
CA ILE A 48 1.19 1.71 -9.99
C ILE A 48 2.06 1.54 -11.26
N GLU A 49 1.59 0.76 -12.25
CA GLU A 49 2.30 0.53 -13.52
C GLU A 49 2.45 1.81 -14.35
N GLU A 50 1.45 2.71 -14.30
CA GLU A 50 1.50 4.05 -14.90
C GLU A 50 2.42 5.03 -14.15
N GLY A 51 2.97 4.64 -12.98
CA GLY A 51 3.85 5.48 -12.17
C GLY A 51 3.15 6.61 -11.42
N LYS A 52 1.81 6.60 -11.35
CA LYS A 52 1.00 7.57 -10.59
C LYS A 52 1.04 7.28 -9.09
N VAL A 53 1.33 6.04 -8.69
CA VAL A 53 1.64 5.61 -7.33
C VAL A 53 3.06 5.04 -7.31
N LEU A 54 3.91 5.59 -6.44
CA LEU A 54 5.32 5.20 -6.34
C LEU A 54 5.48 3.82 -5.71
N ALA A 55 4.75 3.57 -4.62
CA ALA A 55 4.83 2.31 -3.91
C ALA A 55 3.58 1.99 -3.11
N SER A 56 3.37 0.71 -2.82
CA SER A 56 2.41 0.23 -1.84
C SER A 56 3.06 -0.73 -0.83
N ILE A 57 2.68 -0.60 0.44
CA ILE A 57 3.08 -1.48 1.53
C ILE A 57 2.06 -2.61 1.67
N TYR A 58 2.43 -3.83 1.30
CA TYR A 58 1.52 -4.98 1.40
C TYR A 58 1.59 -5.66 2.77
N GLN A 59 0.47 -5.66 3.50
CA GLN A 59 0.38 -6.13 4.89
C GLN A 59 0.02 -7.62 5.05
N ARG A 60 -0.15 -8.39 3.95
CA ARG A 60 -0.54 -9.82 3.98
C ARG A 60 -1.86 -10.13 4.71
N PRO A 61 -2.98 -9.46 4.37
CA PRO A 61 -4.26 -9.66 5.05
C PRO A 61 -4.73 -11.13 5.05
N TYR A 62 -4.48 -11.87 3.97
CA TYR A 62 -4.80 -13.30 3.91
C TYR A 62 -4.05 -14.13 4.95
N THR A 63 -2.73 -13.91 5.11
CA THR A 63 -1.96 -14.61 6.14
C THR A 63 -2.46 -14.26 7.54
N GLN A 64 -2.79 -12.99 7.78
CA GLN A 64 -3.35 -12.56 9.07
C GLN A 64 -4.63 -13.33 9.40
N GLY A 65 -5.57 -13.42 8.44
CA GLY A 65 -6.82 -14.17 8.61
C GLY A 65 -6.59 -15.67 8.81
N LYS A 66 -5.74 -16.29 7.99
CA LYS A 66 -5.42 -17.73 8.11
C LYS A 66 -4.84 -18.07 9.47
N VAL A 67 -3.84 -17.32 9.92
CA VAL A 67 -3.18 -17.62 11.19
C VAL A 67 -4.09 -17.31 12.38
N ALA A 68 -4.91 -16.26 12.30
CA ALA A 68 -5.93 -16.00 13.32
C ALA A 68 -6.92 -17.18 13.44
N TYR A 69 -7.38 -17.71 12.32
CA TYR A 69 -8.28 -18.86 12.28
C TYR A 69 -7.62 -20.14 12.82
N GLU A 70 -6.40 -20.45 12.37
CA GLU A 70 -5.66 -21.65 12.82
C GLU A 70 -5.38 -21.60 14.33
N ASN A 71 -5.04 -20.43 14.87
CA ASN A 71 -4.82 -20.23 16.30
C ASN A 71 -6.10 -20.42 17.12
N LEU A 72 -7.23 -19.90 16.63
CA LEU A 72 -8.54 -20.13 17.25
C LEU A 72 -8.91 -21.62 17.24
N LEU A 73 -8.75 -22.30 16.10
CA LEU A 73 -9.07 -23.71 15.97
C LEU A 73 -8.22 -24.58 16.90
N ALA A 74 -6.91 -24.34 16.95
CA ALA A 74 -6.00 -25.05 17.86
C ALA A 74 -6.39 -24.88 19.33
N HIS A 75 -6.82 -23.67 19.72
CA HIS A 75 -7.32 -23.42 21.07
C HIS A 75 -8.62 -24.19 21.37
N LEU A 76 -9.59 -24.17 20.46
CA LEU A 76 -10.86 -24.89 20.61
C LEU A 76 -10.67 -26.41 20.68
N LEU A 77 -9.69 -26.95 19.94
CA LEU A 77 -9.32 -28.37 19.96
C LEU A 77 -8.42 -28.75 21.14
N LYS A 78 -8.09 -27.82 22.05
CA LYS A 78 -7.17 -28.03 23.19
C LYS A 78 -5.77 -28.49 22.76
N GLN A 79 -5.35 -28.15 21.54
CA GLN A 79 -4.03 -28.51 20.97
C GLN A 79 -2.94 -27.49 21.30
N GLY A 80 -3.29 -26.39 21.98
CA GLY A 80 -2.33 -25.38 22.42
C GLY A 80 -3.01 -24.19 23.09
N ASN A 81 -2.19 -23.33 23.69
CA ASN A 81 -2.63 -22.06 24.25
C ASN A 81 -2.83 -21.01 23.15
N LEU A 82 -3.88 -20.20 23.30
CA LEU A 82 -4.17 -19.11 22.38
C LEU A 82 -3.03 -18.09 22.38
N ARG A 83 -2.44 -17.81 21.22
CA ARG A 83 -1.50 -16.69 21.10
C ARG A 83 -2.28 -15.39 20.92
N LEU A 84 -2.40 -14.60 21.99
CA LEU A 84 -3.16 -13.34 22.03
C LEU A 84 -2.56 -12.23 21.17
N THR A 85 -1.26 -12.31 20.87
CA THR A 85 -0.60 -11.33 20.01
C THR A 85 0.36 -12.05 19.08
N LEU A 86 0.13 -11.89 17.79
CA LEU A 86 1.02 -12.37 16.74
C LEU A 86 1.34 -11.21 15.81
N ARG A 87 2.62 -10.86 15.71
CA ARG A 87 3.10 -9.85 14.77
C ARG A 87 3.56 -10.53 13.49
N LEU A 88 2.96 -10.14 12.37
CA LEU A 88 3.46 -10.51 11.04
C LEU A 88 4.25 -9.32 10.48
N ALA A 89 5.50 -9.54 10.12
CA ALA A 89 6.27 -8.52 9.43
C ALA A 89 5.65 -8.26 8.04
N PRO A 90 5.47 -7.00 7.62
CA PRO A 90 5.13 -6.71 6.24
C PRO A 90 6.24 -7.28 5.35
N THR A 91 5.88 -8.10 4.37
CA THR A 91 6.86 -8.91 3.64
C THR A 91 7.19 -8.31 2.27
N SER A 92 6.41 -7.33 1.78
CA SER A 92 6.57 -6.81 0.42
C SER A 92 6.29 -5.32 0.35
N PHE A 93 7.30 -4.56 -0.08
CA PHE A 93 7.13 -3.24 -0.69
C PHE A 93 7.03 -3.46 -2.19
N PHE A 94 5.89 -3.11 -2.80
CA PHE A 94 5.83 -2.97 -4.25
C PHE A 94 6.29 -1.54 -4.56
N ALA A 95 7.58 -1.37 -4.89
CA ALA A 95 8.09 -0.14 -5.48
C ALA A 95 8.34 -0.41 -6.95
N VAL A 96 7.68 0.32 -7.86
CA VAL A 96 8.07 0.29 -9.27
C VAL A 96 9.36 1.11 -9.37
N THR A 97 10.49 0.43 -9.45
CA THR A 97 11.77 1.04 -9.80
C THR A 97 11.61 1.66 -11.20
N PHE A 98 11.67 2.99 -11.28
CA PHE A 98 11.67 3.72 -12.55
C PHE A 98 12.72 3.13 -13.50
N ARG A 99 12.31 2.72 -14.71
CA ARG A 99 13.19 2.88 -15.87
C ARG A 99 13.46 4.38 -15.98
N ARG A 100 14.69 4.82 -15.71
CA ARG A 100 15.11 6.16 -16.11
C ARG A 100 14.91 6.26 -17.62
N SER A 101 14.00 7.10 -18.10
CA SER A 101 14.09 7.58 -19.47
C SER A 101 15.40 8.38 -19.60
N PRO A 102 16.13 8.28 -20.72
CA PRO A 102 17.30 9.10 -20.91
C PRO A 102 16.84 10.55 -20.97
N ILE A 103 17.44 11.38 -20.13
CA ILE A 103 17.41 12.83 -20.29
C ILE A 103 18.13 13.09 -21.63
N GLU A 104 17.38 13.40 -22.69
CA GLU A 104 17.96 14.04 -23.87
C GLU A 104 18.54 15.39 -23.44
N ARG A 105 19.81 15.60 -23.80
CA ARG A 105 20.57 16.83 -23.57
C ARG A 105 20.28 17.84 -24.66
#